data_AF-A0A1Z8TXU0-F1
#
_entry.id   AF-A0A1Z8TXU0-F1
#
_cell.length_a   1.000
_cell.length_b   1.000
_cell.length_c   1.000
_cell.angle_alpha   90.00
_cell.angle_beta   90.00
_cell.angle_gamma   90.00
#
_symmetry.space_group_name_H-M   'P 1'
#
loop_
_entity.id
_entity.type
_entity.pdbx_description
1 polymer ?
#
loop_
_entity_poly.entity_id
_entity_poly.type
_entity_poly.pdbx_seq_one_letter_code
_entity_poly.pdbx_strand_id
1 'polypeptide(L)' 'MAPSGRKSIIIDAPIMITSNKIAVWMDENWMFDFFDFIKKHKFKISGMNHMQKKIKLTFVNAHECTIFGLKYAGRKK' A
#
# COMPACT_ATOMS: atom_id res chain seq x y z
N MET A 1 8.14 17.91 -18.28
CA MET A 1 8.34 16.47 -18.07
C MET A 1 8.42 16.22 -16.58
N ALA A 2 7.42 15.56 -15.97
CA ALA A 2 7.41 15.34 -14.52
C ALA A 2 8.58 14.39 -14.13
N PRO A 3 9.37 14.72 -13.09
CA PRO A 3 10.58 13.98 -12.76
C PRO A 3 10.23 12.53 -12.40
N SER A 4 11.13 11.62 -12.80
CA SER A 4 11.02 10.17 -12.66
C SER A 4 11.05 9.73 -11.18
N GLY A 5 10.00 10.05 -10.42
CA GLY A 5 9.88 9.63 -9.03
C GLY A 5 9.39 8.18 -8.91
N ARG A 6 9.68 7.55 -7.77
CA ARG A 6 9.26 6.17 -7.49
C ARG A 6 7.73 6.09 -7.51
N LYS A 7 7.18 5.34 -8.46
CA LYS A 7 5.74 5.06 -8.57
C LYS A 7 5.27 3.94 -7.64
N SER A 8 6.18 3.26 -6.95
CA SER A 8 5.81 2.17 -6.04
C SER A 8 6.43 2.36 -4.66
N ILE A 9 5.68 1.93 -3.64
CA ILE A 9 6.12 1.87 -2.24
C ILE A 9 5.83 0.49 -1.67
N ILE A 10 6.68 0.04 -0.76
CA ILE A 10 6.48 -1.21 -0.01
C ILE A 10 6.24 -0.81 1.44
N ILE A 11 5.14 -1.29 2.01
CA ILE A 11 4.79 -1.08 3.42
C ILE A 11 4.60 -2.43 4.10
N ASP A 12 4.88 -2.46 5.41
CA ASP A 12 4.55 -3.62 6.23
C ASP A 12 3.05 -3.75 6.36
N ALA A 13 2.57 -4.98 6.22
CA ALA A 13 1.16 -5.33 6.27
C ALA A 13 1.01 -6.74 6.85
N PRO A 14 -0.06 -7.01 7.63
CA PRO A 14 -0.33 -8.32 8.21
C PRO A 14 -0.86 -9.27 7.13
N ILE A 15 0.00 -9.63 6.18
CA ILE A 15 -0.29 -10.56 5.09
C ILE A 15 0.59 -11.80 5.23
N MET A 16 -0.01 -12.98 5.11
CA MET A 16 0.69 -14.25 4.95
C MET A 16 0.40 -14.82 3.57
N ILE A 17 1.45 -15.20 2.85
CA ILE A 17 1.34 -16.01 1.64
C ILE A 17 1.43 -17.47 2.08
N THR A 18 0.37 -18.23 1.85
CA THR A 18 0.35 -19.67 2.15
C THR A 18 1.17 -20.44 1.10
N SER A 19 1.49 -21.70 1.39
CA SER A 19 2.22 -22.59 0.45
C SER A 19 1.52 -22.73 -0.91
N ASN A 20 0.20 -22.50 -0.95
CA ASN A 20 -0.61 -22.51 -2.17
C ASN A 20 -0.59 -21.16 -2.92
N LYS A 21 0.33 -20.24 -2.56
CA LYS A 21 0.46 -18.88 -3.12
C LYS A 21 -0.77 -17.99 -2.90
N ILE A 22 -1.61 -18.32 -1.91
CA ILE A 22 -2.78 -17.52 -1.56
C ILE A 22 -2.35 -16.49 -0.51
N ALA A 23 -2.62 -15.21 -0.78
CA ALA A 23 -2.39 -14.13 0.17
C ALA A 23 -3.61 -14.01 1.11
N VAL A 24 -3.36 -14.16 2.40
CA VAL A 24 -4.37 -14.05 3.46
C VAL A 24 -4.02 -12.89 4.37
N TRP A 25 -5.01 -12.04 4.64
CA TRP A 25 -4.91 -11.00 5.65
C TRP A 25 -5.03 -11.64 7.04
N MET A 26 -3.99 -11.46 7.86
CA MET A 26 -3.94 -11.96 9.22
C MET A 26 -4.68 -11.05 10.21
N ASP A 27 -4.93 -9.80 9.80
CA ASP A 27 -5.67 -8.82 10.58
C ASP A 27 -6.65 -8.11 9.64
N GLU A 28 -7.92 -8.47 9.78
CA GLU A 28 -9.01 -7.89 8.99
C GLU A 28 -9.22 -6.41 9.32
N ASN A 29 -9.11 -6.02 10.60
CA ASN A 29 -9.27 -4.64 11.02
C ASN A 29 -8.23 -3.75 10.34
N TRP A 30 -6.97 -4.19 10.32
CA TRP A 30 -5.91 -3.49 9.61
C TRP A 30 -6.23 -3.33 8.13
N MET A 31 -6.74 -4.38 7.48
CA MET A 31 -7.13 -4.33 6.07
C MET A 31 -8.22 -3.28 5.83
N PHE A 32 -9.30 -3.30 6.62
CA PHE A 32 -10.38 -2.33 6.51
C PHE A 32 -9.87 -0.89 6.73
N ASP A 33 -9.09 -0.69 7.78
CA ASP A 33 -8.45 0.58 8.11
C ASP A 33 -7.55 1.12 7.00
N PHE A 34 -6.83 0.22 6.33
CA PHE A 34 -5.94 0.55 5.24
C PHE A 34 -6.71 0.96 3.98
N PHE A 35 -7.75 0.20 3.60
CA PHE A 35 -8.59 0.54 2.45
C PHE A 35 -9.45 1.79 2.70
N ASP A 36 -9.95 1.98 3.92
CA ASP A 36 -10.66 3.20 4.30
C ASP A 36 -9.74 4.42 4.15
N PHE A 37 -8.50 4.32 4.63
CA PHE A 37 -7.49 5.38 4.45
C PHE A 37 -7.22 5.69 2.98
N ILE A 38 -7.07 4.67 2.14
CA ILE A 38 -6.90 4.85 0.69
C ILE A 38 -8.09 5.60 0.10
N LYS A 39 -9.31 5.19 0.44
CA LYS A 39 -10.57 5.76 -0.05
C LYS A 39 -10.77 7.19 0.44
N LYS A 40 -10.54 7.45 1.72
CA LYS A 40 -10.64 8.76 2.38
C LYS A 40 -9.71 9.78 1.75
N HIS A 41 -8.50 9.37 1.37
CA HIS A 41 -7.54 10.23 0.68
C HIS A 41 -7.61 10.16 -0.84
N LYS A 42 -8.54 9.37 -1.41
CA LYS A 42 -8.79 9.21 -2.85
C LYS A 42 -7.52 8.85 -3.64
N PHE A 43 -6.63 8.08 -3.04
CA PHE A 43 -5.37 7.69 -3.68
C PHE A 43 -5.62 6.81 -4.90
N LYS A 44 -4.97 7.12 -6.02
CA LYS A 44 -5.08 6.33 -7.25
C LYS A 44 -3.96 5.30 -7.33
N ILE A 45 -4.30 4.07 -6.94
CA ILE A 45 -3.41 2.91 -7.01
C ILE A 45 -3.64 2.22 -8.36
N SER A 46 -2.56 2.04 -9.12
CA SER A 46 -2.55 1.33 -10.40
C SER A 46 -2.34 -0.18 -10.23
N GLY A 47 -1.75 -0.61 -9.12
CA GLY A 47 -1.52 -2.03 -8.85
C GLY A 47 -1.15 -2.29 -7.40
N MET A 48 -1.47 -3.47 -6.93
CA MET A 48 -1.24 -3.91 -5.56
C MET A 48 -0.71 -5.34 -5.59
N ASN A 49 0.47 -5.56 -5.02
CA ASN A 49 1.08 -6.87 -4.94
C ASN A 49 1.26 -7.28 -3.48
N HIS A 50 0.73 -8.44 -3.13
CA HIS A 50 0.86 -9.03 -1.79
C HIS A 50 2.22 -9.71 -1.68
N MET A 51 2.96 -9.39 -0.63
CA MET A 51 4.25 -9.99 -0.30
C MET A 51 4.17 -10.57 1.12
N GLN A 52 5.11 -11.45 1.48
CA GLN A 52 5.15 -11.98 2.84
C GLN A 52 5.34 -10.82 3.84
N LYS A 53 4.39 -10.63 4.76
CA LYS A 53 4.34 -9.54 5.76
C LYS A 53 4.39 -8.11 5.19
N LYS A 54 4.21 -7.96 3.88
CA LYS A 54 4.39 -6.68 3.17
C LYS A 54 3.39 -6.54 2.03
N ILE A 55 3.11 -5.32 1.63
CA ILE A 55 2.32 -5.02 0.46
C ILE A 55 3.04 -3.97 -0.37
N LYS A 56 3.14 -4.23 -1.67
CA LYS A 56 3.70 -3.29 -2.63
C LYS A 56 2.55 -2.60 -3.35
N LEU A 57 2.46 -1.29 -3.18
CA LEU A 57 1.48 -0.46 -3.88
C LEU A 57 2.20 0.25 -5.02
N THR A 58 1.58 0.24 -6.18
CA THR A 58 2.02 0.97 -7.37
C THR A 58 0.95 2.02 -7.68
N PHE A 59 1.36 3.27 -7.76
CA PHE A 59 0.51 4.43 -8.03
C PHE A 59 0.59 4.83 -9.50
N VAL A 60 -0.43 5.54 -9.97
CA VAL A 60 -0.47 6.07 -11.34
C VAL A 60 0.68 7.06 -11.56
N ASN A 61 0.91 7.93 -10.57
CA ASN A 61 1.89 9.01 -10.62
C ASN A 61 2.85 8.94 -9.43
N ALA A 62 4.09 9.42 -9.64
CA ALA A 62 5.10 9.49 -8.59
C ALA A 62 4.68 10.42 -7.43
N HIS A 63 3.98 11.51 -7.75
CA HIS A 63 3.48 12.48 -6.76
C HIS A 63 2.52 11.83 -5.75
N GLU A 64 1.59 10.99 -6.25
CA GLU A 64 0.66 10.23 -5.40
C GLU A 64 1.41 9.27 -4.45
N CYS A 65 2.45 8.60 -4.96
CA CYS A 65 3.29 7.71 -4.17
C CYS A 65 4.02 8.46 -3.05
N THR A 66 4.56 9.64 -3.33
CA THR A 66 5.22 10.49 -2.32
C THR A 66 4.23 10.97 -1.26
N ILE A 67 3.06 11.49 -1.66
CA ILE A 67 2.03 11.94 -0.71
C ILE A 67 1.55 10.78 0.16
N PHE A 68 1.31 9.62 -0.45
CA PHE A 68 0.93 8.42 0.28
C PHE A 68 1.99 8.06 1.32
N GLY A 69 3.27 8.00 0.93
CA GLY A 69 4.37 7.68 1.85
C GLY A 69 4.44 8.65 3.03
N LEU A 70 4.29 9.95 2.80
CA LEU A 70 4.29 10.96 3.86
C LEU A 70 3.10 10.80 4.82
N LYS A 71 1.87 10.63 4.29
CA LYS A 71 0.68 10.47 5.13
C LYS A 71 0.68 9.14 5.89
N TYR A 72 1.13 8.08 5.23
CA TYR A 72 1.21 6.75 5.83
C TYR A 72 2.29 6.68 6.93
N ALA A 73 3.45 7.32 6.73
CA ALA A 73 4.47 7.46 7.77
C ALA A 73 3.94 8.26 8.98
N GLY A 74 3.15 9.32 8.75
CA GLY A 74 2.48 10.07 9.82
C GLY A 74 1.46 9.26 10.61
N ARG A 75 0.85 8.22 10.01
CA ARG A 75 -0.11 7.32 10.68
C ARG A 75 0.55 6.35 11.66
N LYS A 76 1.83 5.99 11.45
CA LYS A 76 2.56 5.06 12.32
C LYS A 76 3.07 5.70 13.63
N LYS A 77 2.81 7.00 13.84
CA LYS A 77 3.36 7.79 14.95
C LYS A 77 2.44 7.81 16.16
#